data_AF-A0AAN5CL38-F1
#
_entry.id   AF-A0AAN5CL38-F1
#
_cell.length_a   1.000
_cell.length_b   1.000
_cell.length_c   1.000
_cell.angle_alpha   90.00
_cell.angle_beta   90.00
_cell.angle_gamma   90.00
#
_symmetry.space_group_name_H-M   'P 1'
#
loop_
_entity.id
_entity.type
_entity.pdbx_description
1 polymer ?
#
loop_
_entity_poly.entity_id
_entity_poly.type
_entity_poly.pdbx_seq_one_letter_code
_entity_poly.pdbx_strand_id
1 'polypeptide(L)'
;NSSVGAVDFRGPVEATQAFRAAMIAYVETQAHLAIDRQTYKPLAGGAICSRHVGKLYASVREPGEKTDRIRQFGISRHIVVQYRGGIYKVHVADENDRLYTPE
;
A
#
# COMPACT_ATOMS: atom_id res chain seq x y z
N ASN A 1 -16.47 -4.75 -12.49
CA ASN A 1 -17.27 -5.43 -11.46
C ASN A 1 -16.49 -6.53 -10.70
N SER A 2 -15.15 -6.47 -10.62
CA SER A 2 -14.33 -7.52 -9.98
C SER A 2 -13.59 -7.08 -8.71
N SER A 3 -13.47 -5.77 -8.47
CA SER A 3 -12.78 -5.23 -7.30
C SER A 3 -13.73 -5.17 -6.10
N VAL A 4 -13.28 -5.66 -4.95
CA VAL A 4 -14.03 -5.60 -3.69
C VAL A 4 -13.53 -4.39 -2.89
N GLY A 5 -14.44 -3.48 -2.55
CA GLY A 5 -14.15 -2.35 -1.68
C GLY A 5 -14.17 -2.77 -0.20
N ALA A 6 -13.27 -2.21 0.59
CA ALA A 6 -13.29 -2.29 2.04
C ALA A 6 -13.33 -0.87 2.63
N VAL A 7 -13.99 -0.72 3.78
CA VAL A 7 -14.02 0.53 4.55
C VAL A 7 -13.39 0.24 5.91
N ASP A 8 -12.38 1.03 6.28
CA ASP A 8 -11.83 1.02 7.62
C ASP A 8 -12.71 1.88 8.54
N PHE A 9 -13.08 1.33 9.69
CA PHE A 9 -13.83 2.03 10.73
C PHE A 9 -12.87 2.40 11.87
N ARG A 10 -12.02 3.40 11.64
CA ARG A 10 -11.35 4.05 12.77
C ARG A 10 -12.38 4.88 13.54
N GLY A 11 -12.38 4.75 14.86
CA GLY A 11 -13.22 5.56 15.74
C GLY A 11 -13.06 7.08 15.50
N PRO A 12 -13.97 7.90 16.02
CA PRO A 12 -13.93 9.35 15.84
C PRO A 12 -12.72 9.95 16.56
N VAL A 13 -11.59 10.00 15.87
CA VAL A 13 -10.41 10.77 16.27
C VAL A 13 -10.45 12.12 15.54
N GLU A 14 -10.35 13.22 16.26
CA GLU A 14 -10.24 14.53 15.61
C GLU A 14 -8.93 14.58 14.81
N ALA A 15 -9.06 14.71 13.49
CA ALA A 15 -7.92 14.77 12.57
C ALA A 15 -8.38 15.35 11.24
N THR A 16 -7.48 16.09 10.58
CA THR A 16 -7.71 16.55 9.20
C THR A 16 -7.69 15.36 8.24
N GLN A 17 -8.34 15.51 7.08
CA GLN A 17 -8.29 14.50 6.01
C GLN A 17 -6.84 14.22 5.57
N ALA A 18 -6.02 15.28 5.48
CA ALA A 18 -4.62 15.17 5.08
C ALA A 18 -3.82 14.33 6.09
N PHE A 19 -4.00 14.58 7.39
CA PHE A 19 -3.35 13.79 8.43
C PHE A 19 -3.77 12.33 8.38
N ARG A 20 -5.08 12.04 8.22
CA ARG A 20 -5.57 10.65 8.08
C ARG A 20 -5.00 9.95 6.84
N ALA A 21 -4.92 10.65 5.71
CA ALA A 21 -4.32 10.11 4.49
C ALA A 21 -2.82 9.81 4.67
N ALA A 22 -2.07 10.72 5.32
CA ALA A 22 -0.67 10.51 5.65
C ALA A 22 -0.46 9.33 6.61
N MET A 23 -1.31 9.19 7.62
CA MET A 23 -1.29 8.06 8.55
C MET A 23 -1.54 6.72 7.85
N ILE A 24 -2.50 6.66 6.93
CA ILE A 24 -2.75 5.44 6.14
C ILE A 24 -1.53 5.16 5.24
N ALA A 25 -1.04 6.16 4.51
CA ALA A 25 0.14 6.00 3.66
C ALA A 25 1.36 5.47 4.44
N TYR A 26 1.59 5.98 5.64
CA TYR A 26 2.66 5.51 6.52
C TYR A 26 2.47 4.05 6.94
N VAL A 27 1.29 3.67 7.44
CA VAL A 27 0.99 2.30 7.87
C VAL A 27 1.09 1.31 6.71
N GLU A 28 0.53 1.65 5.55
CA GLU A 28 0.57 0.79 4.35
C GLU A 28 2.01 0.63 3.84
N THR A 29 2.84 1.68 3.92
CA THR A 29 4.26 1.60 3.55
C THR A 29 5.04 0.70 4.51
N GLN A 30 4.76 0.79 5.81
CA GLN A 30 5.34 -0.12 6.81
C GLN A 30 4.92 -1.57 6.56
N ALA A 31 3.65 -1.81 6.22
CA ALA A 31 3.16 -3.13 5.85
C ALA A 31 3.86 -3.68 4.60
N HIS A 32 4.08 -2.85 3.57
CA HIS A 32 4.86 -3.23 2.39
C HIS A 32 6.26 -3.73 2.77
N LEU A 33 6.98 -2.97 3.60
CA LEU A 33 8.32 -3.35 4.08
C LEU A 33 8.28 -4.62 4.93
N ALA A 34 7.28 -4.80 5.77
CA ALA A 34 7.14 -5.99 6.60
C ALA A 34 6.92 -7.25 5.75
N ILE A 35 6.16 -7.15 4.66
CA ILE A 35 5.94 -8.23 3.70
C ILE A 35 7.22 -8.57 2.96
N ASP A 36 7.89 -7.54 2.42
CA ASP A 36 9.14 -7.70 1.68
C ASP A 36 10.22 -8.38 2.53
N ARG A 37 10.41 -7.90 3.76
CA ARG A 37 11.37 -8.46 4.74
C ARG A 37 10.91 -9.77 5.37
N GLN A 38 9.70 -10.24 5.07
CA GLN A 38 9.08 -11.42 5.69
C GLN A 38 9.02 -11.35 7.23
N THR A 39 8.81 -10.15 7.78
CA THR A 39 8.76 -9.89 9.23
C THR A 39 7.33 -9.74 9.76
N TYR A 40 6.31 -9.82 8.90
CA TYR A 40 4.92 -9.79 9.32
C TYR A 40 4.51 -11.05 10.07
N LYS A 41 3.51 -10.91 10.96
CA LYS A 41 2.96 -12.03 11.72
C LYS A 41 2.35 -13.08 10.76
N PRO A 42 2.74 -14.37 10.86
CA PRO A 42 2.16 -15.42 10.03
C PRO A 42 0.62 -15.49 10.18
N LEU A 43 -0.07 -15.54 9.05
CA LEU A 43 -1.53 -15.63 9.01
C LEU A 43 -1.99 -16.94 9.65
N ALA A 44 -2.94 -16.84 10.60
CA ALA A 44 -3.43 -17.98 11.38
C ALA A 44 -2.28 -18.84 11.98
N GLY A 45 -1.20 -18.20 12.44
CA GLY A 45 -0.05 -18.90 13.01
C GLY A 45 0.76 -19.72 12.00
N GLY A 46 0.60 -19.45 10.70
CA GLY A 46 1.26 -20.20 9.62
C GLY A 46 0.39 -21.31 9.01
N ALA A 47 -0.85 -21.49 9.47
CA ALA A 47 -1.77 -22.48 8.92
C ALA A 47 -2.29 -22.11 7.51
N ILE A 48 -2.18 -20.85 7.10
CA ILE A 48 -2.70 -20.35 5.82
C ILE A 48 -1.55 -19.84 4.95
N CYS A 49 -1.62 -20.21 3.66
CA CYS A 49 -0.70 -19.69 2.65
C CYS A 49 -0.83 -18.17 2.50
N SER A 50 0.28 -17.47 2.66
CA SER A 50 0.37 -16.00 2.55
C SER A 50 0.95 -15.52 1.22
N ARG A 51 1.09 -16.40 0.19
CA ARG A 51 1.65 -16.00 -1.12
C ARG A 51 0.91 -14.85 -1.80
N HIS A 52 -0.39 -14.72 -1.56
CA HIS A 52 -1.19 -13.63 -2.12
C HIS A 52 -0.83 -12.26 -1.51
N VAL A 53 -0.31 -12.23 -0.28
CA VAL A 53 0.10 -11.02 0.43
C VAL A 53 1.24 -10.31 -0.30
N GLY A 54 2.15 -11.07 -0.94
CA GLY A 54 3.22 -10.51 -1.78
C GLY A 54 2.72 -9.79 -3.04
N LYS A 55 1.41 -9.78 -3.31
CA LYS A 55 0.81 -9.09 -4.46
C LYS A 55 0.09 -7.80 -4.08
N LEU A 56 0.01 -7.44 -2.79
CA LEU A 56 -0.82 -6.33 -2.30
C LEU A 56 -0.32 -4.95 -2.72
N TYR A 57 1.00 -4.79 -2.83
CA TYR A 57 1.64 -3.50 -3.00
C TYR A 57 2.56 -3.50 -4.21
N ALA A 58 2.82 -2.30 -4.74
CA ALA A 58 3.66 -2.08 -5.91
C ALA A 58 3.33 -3.04 -7.05
N SER A 59 2.04 -3.32 -7.23
CA SER A 59 1.52 -4.20 -8.26
C SER A 59 0.40 -3.51 -9.03
N VAL A 60 0.27 -3.83 -10.31
CA VAL A 60 -0.79 -3.27 -11.15
C VAL A 60 -1.26 -4.31 -12.15
N ARG A 61 -2.54 -4.23 -12.52
CA ARG A 61 -3.10 -4.97 -13.64
C ARG A 61 -2.75 -4.22 -14.93
N GLU A 62 -1.95 -4.85 -15.78
CA GLU A 62 -1.64 -4.38 -17.13
C GLU A 62 -2.65 -4.97 -18.11
N PRO A 63 -3.47 -4.15 -18.79
CA PRO A 63 -4.37 -4.62 -19.83
C PRO A 63 -3.61 -5.26 -20.98
N GLY A 64 -4.08 -6.42 -21.44
CA GLY A 64 -3.54 -7.11 -22.61
C GLY A 64 -4.61 -7.34 -23.68
N GLU A 65 -4.21 -7.59 -24.92
CA GLU A 65 -5.15 -7.78 -26.04
C GLU A 65 -6.14 -8.94 -25.83
N LYS A 66 -5.67 -10.01 -25.18
CA LYS A 66 -6.48 -11.21 -24.88
C LYS A 66 -6.61 -11.51 -23.40
N THR A 67 -5.57 -11.20 -22.63
CA THR A 67 -5.53 -11.50 -21.20
C THR A 67 -4.63 -10.50 -20.51
N ASP A 68 -5.15 -9.94 -19.43
CA ASP A 68 -4.42 -9.00 -18.61
C ASP A 68 -3.40 -9.71 -17.72
N ARG A 69 -2.37 -8.98 -17.30
CA ARG A 69 -1.28 -9.51 -16.48
C ARG A 69 -1.16 -8.70 -15.21
N ILE A 70 -0.65 -9.34 -14.16
CA ILE A 70 -0.25 -8.62 -12.95
C ILE A 70 1.23 -8.33 -13.07
N ARG A 71 1.60 -7.06 -13.09
CA ARG A 71 2.98 -6.58 -13.00
C ARG A 71 3.30 -6.25 -11.55
N GLN A 72 4.47 -6.64 -11.08
CA GLN A 72 5.01 -6.28 -9.77
C GLN A 72 6.31 -5.51 -9.96
N PHE A 73 6.50 -4.46 -9.15
CA PHE A 73 7.64 -3.54 -9.22
C PHE A 73 8.59 -3.68 -8.03
N GLY A 74 8.32 -4.58 -7.08
CA GLY A 74 9.14 -4.78 -5.88
C GLY A 74 8.94 -3.69 -4.83
N ILE A 75 10.02 -3.25 -4.18
CA ILE A 75 9.95 -2.19 -3.18
C ILE A 75 9.81 -0.83 -3.87
N SER A 76 8.81 -0.03 -3.48
CA SER A 76 8.61 1.33 -3.98
C SER A 76 8.90 2.36 -2.89
N ARG A 77 9.63 3.43 -3.27
CA ARG A 77 9.90 4.62 -2.43
C ARG A 77 8.84 5.72 -2.58
N HIS A 78 7.80 5.48 -3.36
CA HIS A 78 6.75 6.44 -3.62
C HIS A 78 5.37 5.79 -3.70
N ILE A 79 4.35 6.59 -3.45
CA ILE A 79 2.96 6.28 -3.73
C ILE A 79 2.44 7.19 -4.84
N VAL A 80 1.32 6.78 -5.42
CA VAL A 80 0.55 7.60 -6.35
C VAL A 80 -0.63 8.19 -5.59
N VAL A 81 -0.75 9.51 -5.57
CA VAL A 81 -1.88 10.23 -4.98
C VAL A 81 -2.75 10.79 -6.08
N GLN A 82 -4.04 10.52 -6.01
CA GLN A 82 -5.03 11.15 -6.89
C GLN A 82 -5.76 12.25 -6.11
N TYR A 83 -5.75 13.47 -6.64
CA TYR A 83 -6.46 14.60 -6.04
C TYR A 83 -7.00 15.54 -7.13
N ARG A 84 -8.32 15.79 -7.12
CA ARG A 84 -9.01 16.68 -8.07
C ARG A 84 -8.65 16.42 -9.55
N GLY A 85 -8.56 15.14 -9.92
CA GLY A 85 -8.21 14.71 -11.28
C GLY A 85 -6.71 14.72 -11.59
N GLY A 86 -5.87 15.31 -10.73
CA GLY A 86 -4.42 15.22 -10.82
C GLY A 86 -3.88 13.89 -10.28
N ILE A 87 -2.78 13.42 -10.85
CA ILE A 87 -2.05 12.23 -10.43
C ILE A 87 -0.64 12.68 -10.03
N TYR A 88 -0.28 12.44 -8.77
CA TYR A 88 0.97 12.92 -8.18
C TYR A 88 1.82 11.75 -7.71
N LYS A 89 3.12 11.80 -8.03
CA LYS A 89 4.11 10.93 -7.42
C LYS A 89 4.57 11.55 -6.11
N VAL A 90 4.31 10.90 -4.99
CA VAL A 90 4.69 11.38 -3.66
C VAL A 90 5.68 10.41 -3.04
N HIS A 91 6.87 10.90 -2.71
CA HIS A 91 7.90 10.11 -2.04
C HIS A 91 7.49 9.87 -0.58
N VAL A 92 7.61 8.62 -0.12
CA VAL A 92 7.31 8.20 1.26
C VAL A 92 8.58 7.97 2.09
N ALA A 93 9.74 8.07 1.46
CA ALA A 93 11.05 7.98 2.08
C ALA A 93 11.94 9.14 1.59
N ASP A 94 12.86 9.58 2.45
CA ASP A 94 13.93 10.49 2.11
C ASP A 94 14.99 9.82 1.22
N GLU A 95 16.05 10.55 0.87
CA GLU A 95 17.15 10.06 0.03
C GLU A 95 17.93 8.91 0.67
N ASN A 96 17.94 8.83 2.01
CA ASN A 96 18.63 7.82 2.82
C ASN A 96 17.74 6.62 3.20
N ASP A 97 16.62 6.44 2.49
CA ASP A 97 15.63 5.38 2.71
C ASP A 97 14.98 5.40 4.10
N ARG A 98 14.90 6.57 4.74
CA ARG A 98 14.14 6.78 5.98
C ARG A 98 12.73 7.20 5.64
N LEU A 99 11.75 6.47 6.17
CA LEU A 99 10.34 6.78 5.94
C LEU A 99 9.95 8.10 6.61
N TYR A 100 9.19 8.93 5.89
CA TYR A 100 8.54 10.09 6.49
C TYR A 100 7.47 9.64 7.48
N THR A 101 7.44 10.27 8.65
CA THR A 101 6.43 10.04 9.68
C THR A 101 5.40 11.16 9.66
N PRO A 102 4.10 10.85 9.82
CA PRO A 102 3.09 11.86 10.09
C PRO A 102 3.35 12.48 11.48
N GLU A 103 3.44 13.80 11.54
CA GLU A 103 3.55 14.60 12.78
C GLU A 103 2.22 15.27 13.12
#